data_AF-A0A1B6IMW0-F1
#
_entry.id   AF-A0A1B6IMW0-F1
#
_cell.length_a   1.000
_cell.length_b   1.000
_cell.length_c   1.000
_cell.angle_alpha   90.00
_cell.angle_beta   90.00
_cell.angle_gamma   90.00
#
_symmetry.space_group_name_H-M   'P 1'
#
loop_
_entity.id
_entity.type
_entity.pdbx_description
1 polymer ?
#
loop_
_entity_poly.entity_id
_entity_poly.type
_entity_poly.pdbx_seq_one_letter_code
_entity_poly.pdbx_strand_id
1 'polypeptide(L)'
;PSCREKISSNSKFVWESPKMESLPGEMIAEIGRYLSLADVVACSATCRTWREMFNDDRIWRRRCTLRLAEYLEDTDTTVPPGLQLTEHDSLSPLCEWRIRFIRENHLWNNWRQG
;
A
#
# COMPACT_ATOMS: atom_id res chain seq x y z
N PRO A 1 -10.36 7.37 -50.76
CA PRO A 1 -10.21 8.42 -49.72
C PRO A 1 -8.96 8.12 -48.87
N SER A 2 -7.81 8.59 -49.35
CA SER A 2 -6.51 8.45 -48.69
C SER A 2 -6.37 9.55 -47.64
N CYS A 3 -6.44 9.21 -46.36
CA CYS A 3 -6.08 10.12 -45.28
C CYS A 3 -4.57 10.36 -45.32
N ARG A 4 -4.14 11.43 -46.02
CA ARG A 4 -2.80 11.99 -45.89
C ARG A 4 -2.75 12.76 -44.59
N GLU A 5 -2.20 12.16 -43.55
CA GLU A 5 -1.80 12.89 -42.35
C GLU A 5 -0.67 13.85 -42.73
N LYS A 6 -0.95 15.15 -42.60
CA LYS A 6 0.05 16.21 -42.74
C LYS A 6 0.96 16.13 -41.53
N ILE A 7 2.11 15.48 -41.69
CA ILE A 7 3.18 15.52 -40.68
C ILE A 7 3.74 16.94 -40.67
N SER A 8 3.39 17.69 -39.63
CA SER A 8 4.01 18.98 -39.30
C SER A 8 5.38 18.70 -38.68
N SER A 9 6.43 19.12 -39.38
CA SER A 9 7.82 19.01 -38.96
C SER A 9 8.16 20.02 -37.86
N ASN A 10 7.63 19.86 -36.63
CA ASN A 10 8.20 20.48 -35.42
C ASN A 10 7.62 20.02 -34.07
N SER A 11 7.21 18.76 -33.91
CA SER A 11 6.89 18.23 -32.58
C SER A 11 8.04 17.38 -32.07
N LYS A 12 8.84 17.91 -31.13
CA LYS A 12 9.61 17.06 -30.23
C LYS A 12 8.58 16.27 -29.43
N PHE A 13 8.35 15.01 -29.78
CA PHE A 13 7.62 14.08 -28.92
C PHE A 13 8.40 13.95 -27.61
N VAL A 14 8.00 14.73 -26.61
CA VAL A 14 8.46 14.56 -25.24
C VAL A 14 7.67 13.39 -24.68
N TRP A 15 8.30 12.22 -24.60
CA TRP A 15 7.74 11.08 -23.89
C TRP A 15 7.87 11.35 -22.40
N GLU A 16 6.94 12.11 -21.82
CA GLU A 16 6.80 12.15 -20.38
C GLU A 16 6.42 10.74 -19.91
N SER A 17 7.27 10.16 -19.06
CA SER A 17 6.96 8.87 -18.46
C SER A 17 5.73 9.02 -17.56
N PRO A 18 4.72 8.14 -17.69
CA PRO A 18 3.56 8.20 -16.82
C PRO A 18 4.00 8.07 -15.37
N LYS A 19 3.51 8.99 -14.54
CA LYS A 19 3.81 9.01 -13.11
C LYS A 19 3.05 7.90 -12.39
N MET A 20 3.63 7.33 -11.34
CA MET A 20 2.97 6.29 -10.54
C MET A 20 1.63 6.79 -9.98
N GLU A 21 1.57 8.05 -9.57
CA GLU A 21 0.40 8.72 -9.02
C GLU A 21 -0.75 8.89 -10.02
N SER A 22 -0.49 8.68 -11.32
CA SER A 22 -1.52 8.76 -12.37
C SER A 22 -2.27 7.43 -12.57
N LEU A 23 -1.79 6.34 -11.97
CA LEU A 23 -2.41 5.03 -12.11
C LEU A 23 -3.66 4.92 -11.21
N PRO A 24 -4.72 4.23 -11.68
CA PRO A 24 -5.83 3.86 -10.82
C PRO A 24 -5.37 3.01 -9.63
N GLY A 25 -6.01 3.15 -8.47
CA GLY A 25 -5.65 2.39 -7.27
C GLY A 25 -5.68 0.86 -7.48
N GLU A 26 -6.54 0.36 -8.37
CA GLU A 26 -6.55 -1.06 -8.81
C GLU A 26 -5.19 -1.51 -9.34
N MET A 27 -4.57 -0.70 -10.20
CA MET A 27 -3.29 -1.00 -10.82
C MET A 27 -2.15 -0.86 -9.81
N ILE A 28 -2.23 0.10 -8.90
CA ILE A 28 -1.30 0.22 -7.78
C ILE A 28 -1.36 -1.03 -6.90
N ALA A 29 -2.56 -1.50 -6.57
CA ALA A 29 -2.75 -2.70 -5.78
C ALA A 29 -2.18 -3.93 -6.49
N GLU A 30 -2.38 -4.05 -7.81
CA GLU A 30 -1.80 -5.10 -8.64
C GLU A 30 -0.26 -5.02 -8.70
N ILE A 31 0.34 -3.83 -8.83
CA ILE A 31 1.80 -3.66 -8.72
C ILE A 31 2.26 -4.11 -7.33
N GLY A 32 1.56 -3.65 -6.29
CA GLY A 32 1.74 -4.09 -4.92
C GLY A 32 1.58 -5.60 -4.74
N ARG A 33 1.01 -6.32 -5.73
CA ARG A 33 0.97 -7.78 -5.70
C ARG A 33 2.29 -8.47 -5.97
N TYR A 34 3.18 -7.85 -6.73
CA TYR A 34 4.47 -8.41 -7.10
C TYR A 34 5.60 -7.98 -6.16
N LEU A 35 5.34 -6.99 -5.31
CA LEU A 35 6.30 -6.49 -4.34
C LEU A 35 6.39 -7.38 -3.09
N SER A 36 7.60 -7.54 -2.57
CA SER A 36 7.80 -8.15 -1.25
C SER A 36 7.18 -7.27 -0.15
N LEU A 37 7.06 -7.80 1.07
CA LEU A 37 6.61 -6.99 2.20
C LEU A 37 7.57 -5.81 2.47
N ALA A 38 8.87 -6.06 2.40
CA ALA A 38 9.90 -5.04 2.61
C ALA A 38 9.75 -3.91 1.59
N ASP A 39 9.51 -4.26 0.31
CA ASP A 39 9.31 -3.28 -0.76
C ASP A 39 8.03 -2.47 -0.55
N VAL A 40 6.92 -3.09 -0.14
CA VAL A 40 5.66 -2.36 0.14
C VAL A 40 5.82 -1.36 1.29
N VAL A 41 6.56 -1.74 2.33
CA VAL A 41 6.88 -0.84 3.45
C VAL A 41 7.78 0.29 2.99
N ALA A 42 8.82 -0.01 2.19
CA ALA A 42 9.69 1.00 1.61
C ALA A 42 8.93 1.98 0.71
N CYS A 43 8.03 1.48 -0.16
CA CYS A 43 7.14 2.30 -0.96
C CYS A 43 6.24 3.20 -0.10
N SER A 44 5.69 2.69 0.99
CA SER A 44 4.89 3.51 1.93
C SER A 44 5.71 4.61 2.61
N ALA A 45 7.03 4.49 2.65
CA ALA A 45 7.93 5.43 3.33
C ALA A 45 8.56 6.47 2.38
N THR A 46 8.29 6.42 1.08
CA THR A 46 8.91 7.34 0.11
C THR A 46 8.37 8.77 0.24
N CYS A 47 7.05 8.94 0.28
CA CYS A 47 6.39 10.23 0.47
C CYS A 47 4.92 10.05 0.93
N ARG A 48 4.26 11.14 1.31
CA ARG A 48 2.85 11.12 1.75
C ARG A 48 1.91 10.51 0.71
N THR A 49 2.06 10.86 -0.56
CA THR A 49 1.21 10.32 -1.63
C THR A 49 1.38 8.82 -1.80
N TRP A 50 2.61 8.33 -1.76
CA TRP A 50 2.88 6.89 -1.85
C TRP A 50 2.44 6.15 -0.60
N ARG A 51 2.56 6.77 0.56
CA ARG A 51 1.99 6.26 1.80
C ARG A 51 0.50 5.98 1.63
N GLU A 52 -0.28 6.93 1.06
CA GLU A 52 -1.72 6.72 0.81
C GLU A 52 -1.96 5.62 -0.22
N MET A 53 -1.24 5.65 -1.34
CA MET A 53 -1.36 4.65 -2.42
C MET A 53 -1.10 3.21 -1.94
N PHE A 54 -0.12 3.01 -1.07
CA PHE A 54 0.23 1.70 -0.50
C PHE A 54 -0.52 1.38 0.81
N ASN A 55 -1.41 2.27 1.26
CA ASN A 55 -2.32 2.05 2.38
C ASN A 55 -3.68 1.53 1.90
N ASP A 56 -3.66 0.47 1.08
CA ASP A 56 -4.84 -0.11 0.44
C ASP A 56 -5.09 -1.54 0.92
N ASP A 57 -6.33 -1.84 1.31
CA ASP A 57 -6.70 -3.15 1.84
C ASP A 57 -6.45 -4.31 0.86
N ARG A 58 -6.53 -4.08 -0.45
CA ARG A 58 -6.23 -5.10 -1.47
C ARG A 58 -4.76 -5.54 -1.41
N ILE A 59 -3.86 -4.63 -1.00
CA ILE A 59 -2.44 -4.92 -0.81
C ILE A 59 -2.24 -5.72 0.47
N TRP A 60 -2.85 -5.32 1.58
CA TRP A 60 -2.56 -5.91 2.89
C TRP A 60 -3.35 -7.19 3.19
N ARG A 61 -4.59 -7.31 2.72
CA ARG A 61 -5.47 -8.46 3.01
C ARG A 61 -4.85 -9.80 2.64
N ARG A 62 -4.20 -9.87 1.48
CA ARG A 62 -3.56 -11.10 0.97
C ARG A 62 -2.29 -11.50 1.73
N ARG A 63 -1.74 -10.59 2.55
CA ARG A 63 -0.51 -10.79 3.33
C ARG A 63 -0.81 -11.29 4.73
N CYS A 64 -2.05 -11.17 5.19
CA CYS A 64 -2.50 -11.71 6.47
C CYS A 64 -2.95 -13.17 6.31
N THR A 65 -2.81 -13.95 7.38
CA THR A 65 -3.46 -15.25 7.47
C THR A 65 -4.93 -15.04 7.85
N LEU A 66 -5.88 -15.29 6.94
CA LEU A 66 -7.32 -15.02 7.16
C LEU A 66 -7.84 -15.57 8.50
N ARG A 67 -7.49 -16.82 8.82
CA ARG A 67 -7.89 -17.49 10.06
C ARG A 67 -7.34 -16.82 11.32
N LEU A 68 -6.14 -16.24 11.24
CA LEU A 68 -5.53 -15.53 12.36
C LEU A 68 -6.08 -14.11 12.48
N ALA A 69 -6.42 -13.47 11.36
CA ALA A 69 -7.07 -12.17 11.34
C ALA A 69 -8.44 -12.20 12.03
N GLU A 70 -9.28 -13.20 11.73
CA GLU A 70 -10.58 -13.41 12.40
C GLU A 70 -10.41 -13.65 13.90
N TYR A 71 -9.45 -14.51 14.29
CA TYR A 71 -9.15 -14.76 15.71
C TYR A 71 -8.70 -13.48 16.45
N LEU A 72 -7.89 -12.64 15.80
CA LEU A 72 -7.39 -11.40 16.39
C LEU A 72 -8.43 -10.28 16.51
N GLU A 73 -9.56 -10.38 15.80
CA GLU A 73 -10.70 -9.47 15.97
C GLU A 73 -11.49 -9.80 17.23
N ASP A 74 -11.70 -11.09 17.51
CA ASP A 74 -12.51 -11.56 18.64
C ASP A 74 -11.74 -11.55 19.97
N THR A 75 -10.40 -11.48 19.93
CA THR A 75 -9.59 -11.37 21.14
C THR A 75 -9.47 -9.94 21.63
N ASP A 76 -10.02 -9.66 22.81
CA ASP A 76 -9.72 -8.43 23.55
C ASP A 76 -8.22 -8.32 23.80
N THR A 77 -7.59 -7.30 23.24
CA THR A 77 -6.17 -7.03 23.42
C THR A 77 -6.00 -6.01 24.54
N THR A 78 -5.39 -6.44 25.66
CA THR A 78 -5.06 -5.54 26.79
C THR A 78 -3.99 -4.51 26.40
N VAL A 79 -3.23 -4.80 25.34
CA VAL A 79 -2.25 -3.90 24.75
C VAL A 79 -2.88 -3.29 23.50
N PRO A 80 -3.14 -1.97 23.45
CA PRO A 80 -3.57 -1.30 22.23
C PRO A 80 -2.61 -1.70 21.11
N PRO A 81 -3.09 -1.97 19.88
CA PRO A 81 -2.16 -2.18 18.76
C PRO A 81 -1.23 -0.97 18.75
N GLY A 82 0.06 -1.21 18.99
CA GLY A 82 1.07 -0.22 19.32
C GLY A 82 1.45 0.69 18.15
N LEU A 83 0.45 1.15 17.41
CA LEU A 83 0.53 2.22 16.43
C LEU A 83 -0.27 3.38 17.02
N GLN A 84 0.25 3.99 18.09
CA GLN A 84 -0.14 5.36 18.39
C GLN A 84 0.39 6.21 17.22
N LEU A 85 -0.39 6.25 16.14
CA LEU A 85 -0.26 7.28 15.12
C LEU A 85 -0.60 8.56 15.86
N THR A 86 0.43 9.32 16.17
CA THR A 86 0.30 10.59 16.88
C THR A 86 -0.76 11.43 16.19
N GLU A 87 -1.74 11.89 16.97
CA GLU A 87 -2.89 12.71 16.52
C GLU A 87 -2.46 14.04 15.85
N HIS A 88 -1.15 14.31 15.81
CA HIS A 88 -0.51 15.45 15.18
C HIS A 88 -0.01 15.20 13.75
N ASP A 89 -0.16 13.99 13.20
CA ASP A 89 0.31 13.69 11.84
C ASP A 89 -0.75 14.03 10.79
N SER A 90 -0.37 14.80 9.78
CA SER A 90 -1.19 15.12 8.59
C SER A 90 -1.54 13.91 7.70
N LEU A 91 -1.39 12.68 8.21
CA LEU A 91 -1.55 11.44 7.49
C LEU A 91 -2.94 10.84 7.78
N SER A 92 -3.57 10.25 6.77
CA SER A 92 -4.79 9.45 6.96
C SER A 92 -4.57 8.32 7.99
N PRO A 93 -5.59 7.70 8.57
CA PRO A 93 -5.42 6.45 9.31
C PRO A 93 -4.90 5.31 8.41
N LEU A 94 -4.28 4.28 9.00
CA LEU A 94 -3.93 3.07 8.25
C LEU A 94 -5.18 2.29 7.86
N CYS A 95 -5.14 1.59 6.73
CA CYS A 95 -6.23 0.73 6.31
C CYS A 95 -6.35 -0.48 7.25
N GLU A 96 -7.55 -1.04 7.32
CA GLU A 96 -7.91 -2.06 8.30
C GLU A 96 -7.01 -3.29 8.21
N TRP A 97 -6.77 -3.80 6.99
CA TRP A 97 -5.95 -4.99 6.79
C TRP A 97 -4.48 -4.75 7.11
N ARG A 98 -3.99 -3.51 7.00
CA ARG A 98 -2.63 -3.16 7.42
C ARG A 98 -2.49 -3.19 8.93
N ILE A 99 -3.49 -2.72 9.67
CA ILE A 99 -3.53 -2.79 11.13
C ILE A 99 -3.54 -4.26 11.58
N ARG A 100 -4.39 -5.10 10.97
CA ARG A 100 -4.46 -6.54 11.23
C ARG A 100 -3.12 -7.23 10.96
N PHE A 101 -2.48 -6.92 9.84
CA PHE A 101 -1.16 -7.45 9.49
C PHE A 101 -0.12 -7.11 10.56
N ILE A 102 -0.08 -5.86 11.01
CA ILE A 102 0.89 -5.42 12.02
C ILE A 102 0.67 -6.16 13.34
N ARG A 103 -0.59 -6.33 13.77
CA ARG A 103 -0.95 -7.16 14.94
C ARG A 103 -0.47 -8.61 14.82
N GLU A 104 -0.75 -9.25 13.68
CA GLU A 104 -0.29 -10.62 13.40
C GLU A 104 1.25 -10.72 13.48
N ASN A 105 1.97 -9.77 12.88
CA ASN A 105 3.43 -9.77 12.91
C ASN A 105 3.98 -9.56 14.33
N HIS A 106 3.36 -8.71 15.15
CA HIS A 106 3.72 -8.56 16.56
C HIS A 106 3.54 -9.86 17.34
N LEU A 107 2.42 -10.56 17.15
CA LEU A 107 2.18 -11.86 17.79
C LEU A 107 3.29 -12.85 17.44
N TRP A 108 3.63 -12.98 16.15
CA TRP A 108 4.67 -13.89 15.71
C TRP A 108 6.07 -13.52 16.22
N ASN A 109 6.39 -12.23 16.27
CA ASN A 109 7.68 -11.77 16.80
C ASN A 109 7.80 -12.05 18.29
N ASN A 110 6.74 -11.78 19.06
CA ASN A 110 6.70 -12.09 20.49
C ASN A 110 6.87 -13.60 20.72
N TRP A 111 6.18 -14.43 19.94
CA TRP A 111 6.31 -15.89 20.04
C TRP A 111 7.71 -16.41 19.71
N ARG A 112 8.44 -15.75 18.80
CA ARG A 112 9.81 -16.16 18.41
C ARG A 112 10.88 -15.72 19.40
N GLN A 113 10.62 -14.67 20.19
CA GLN A 113 11.60 -14.04 21.07
C GLN A 113 11.34 -14.31 22.56
N GLY A 114 10.14 -14.78 22.92
CA GLY A 114 9.78 -15.23 24.27
C GLY A 114 10.13 -16.69 24.51
#